data_AF-A0AAV1JUE4-F1
#
_entry.id   AF-A0AAV1JUE4-F1
#
_cell.length_a   1.000
_cell.length_b   1.000
_cell.length_c   1.000
_cell.angle_alpha   90.00
_cell.angle_beta   90.00
_cell.angle_gamma   90.00
#
_symmetry.space_group_name_H-M   'P 1'
#
loop_
_entity.id
_entity.type
_entity.pdbx_description
1 polymer ?
#
loop_
_entity_poly.entity_id
_entity_poly.type
_entity_poly.pdbx_seq_one_letter_code
_entity_poly.pdbx_strand_id
1 'polypeptide(L)'
;MKKNLVCDIIGIMYVRSLCGFYSALPLMERYSTLKFFWFLPNLVYCFLNYQNVINKLNTALFTYFKALEFFGYFSLSYYTEDIHLYEYYTFDDRVDTSRLVESYSRIRKGLACYVSLFFAAYMSIFIIFSVCAMRVEYACLTVVFLRVYMDFGRVPVYLIVALHYCRSRAFFERMHRDLSDPASLDVKAVLQRYEILETKFTKTLGPVKCAISLFAFFGFVNIVRNQYYMTINFSESEKDYPLLACSALRIVHSVAMSFAMAWAFETISDDLNKIKHSIANKLASAAYESRKTDLTRLLQFLTVSPMAFSICNVIPLNMNFPLGFLTLCINNFICIIQLHQILSP
;
A
#
# COMPACT_ATOMS: atom_id res chain seq x y z
N MET A 1 19.81 25.10 0.68
CA MET A 1 19.25 24.86 2.03
C MET A 1 18.82 23.40 2.15
N LYS A 2 19.19 22.68 3.21
CA LYS A 2 18.61 21.36 3.50
C LYS A 2 17.11 21.59 3.75
N LYS A 3 16.24 21.07 2.89
CA LYS A 3 14.80 21.12 3.17
C LYS A 3 14.55 20.30 4.43
N ASN A 4 13.89 20.89 5.42
CA ASN A 4 13.44 20.13 6.57
C ASN A 4 12.43 19.09 6.06
N LEU A 5 12.61 17.85 6.45
CA LEU A 5 11.74 16.74 6.07
C LEU A 5 10.84 16.37 7.25
N VAL A 6 9.55 16.14 7.00
CA VAL A 6 8.56 15.89 8.07
C VAL A 6 8.83 14.58 8.83
N CYS A 7 9.51 13.65 8.19
CA CYS A 7 9.97 12.39 8.78
C CYS A 7 11.30 11.96 8.16
N ASP A 8 11.92 10.91 8.70
CA ASP A 8 13.09 10.29 8.08
C ASP A 8 12.69 9.52 6.82
N ILE A 9 12.45 10.27 5.75
CA ILE A 9 12.13 9.73 4.43
C ILE A 9 13.31 8.98 3.86
N ILE A 10 14.53 9.26 4.30
CA ILE A 10 15.70 8.53 3.86
C ILE A 10 15.53 7.05 4.23
N GLY A 11 15.06 6.73 5.43
CA GLY A 11 14.72 5.36 5.82
C GLY A 11 13.62 4.72 4.95
N ILE A 12 12.53 5.45 4.68
CA ILE A 12 11.44 4.99 3.81
C ILE A 12 11.93 4.76 2.38
N MET A 13 12.76 5.66 1.88
CA MET A 13 13.40 5.60 0.58
C MET A 13 14.43 4.45 0.52
N TYR A 14 15.14 4.15 1.60
CA TYR A 14 15.99 2.98 1.69
C TYR A 14 15.18 1.69 1.62
N VAL A 15 14.10 1.57 2.41
CA VAL A 15 13.22 0.39 2.37
C VAL A 15 12.66 0.20 0.97
N ARG A 16 12.17 1.27 0.34
CA ARG A 16 11.70 1.26 -1.05
C ARG A 16 12.78 0.86 -2.06
N SER A 17 13.99 1.40 -1.91
CA SER A 17 15.14 1.07 -2.78
C SER A 17 15.55 -0.38 -2.62
N LEU A 18 15.59 -0.86 -1.38
CA LEU A 18 15.87 -2.26 -1.09
C LEU A 18 14.80 -3.14 -1.70
N CYS A 19 13.53 -2.73 -1.71
CA CYS A 19 12.41 -3.54 -2.21
C CYS A 19 12.09 -3.34 -3.71
N GLY A 20 13.04 -2.83 -4.51
CA GLY A 20 12.91 -2.79 -5.97
C GLY A 20 12.07 -1.64 -6.54
N PHE A 21 11.70 -0.67 -5.71
CA PHE A 21 10.90 0.49 -6.08
C PHE A 21 11.79 1.75 -6.18
N TYR A 22 12.75 1.89 -7.14
CA TYR A 22 13.30 3.23 -7.54
C TYR A 22 14.14 3.31 -8.84
N SER A 23 13.98 4.41 -9.59
CA SER A 23 14.95 4.95 -10.56
C SER A 23 15.63 6.26 -10.11
N ALA A 24 14.94 7.22 -9.50
CA ALA A 24 15.35 8.65 -9.47
C ALA A 24 15.73 9.23 -8.09
N LEU A 25 16.20 8.39 -7.17
CA LEU A 25 16.72 8.84 -5.88
C LEU A 25 18.10 9.52 -6.03
N PRO A 26 18.31 10.77 -5.52
CA PRO A 26 19.64 11.36 -5.37
C PRO A 26 20.44 10.76 -4.19
N LEU A 27 20.09 9.55 -3.74
CA LEU A 27 20.86 8.79 -2.76
C LEU A 27 22.08 8.19 -3.47
N MET A 28 23.12 9.04 -3.58
CA MET A 28 24.49 8.78 -4.07
C MET A 28 24.58 7.91 -5.33
N GLU A 29 25.12 8.47 -6.42
CA GLU A 29 25.50 7.74 -7.66
C GLU A 29 26.14 6.37 -7.39
N ARG A 30 26.86 6.22 -6.27
CA ARG A 30 27.47 4.97 -5.77
C ARG A 30 26.53 3.77 -5.68
N TYR A 31 25.23 3.96 -5.48
CA TYR A 31 24.26 2.85 -5.37
C TYR A 31 23.50 2.57 -6.67
N SER A 32 23.69 3.39 -7.72
CA SER A 32 23.07 3.15 -9.03
C SER A 32 23.54 1.83 -9.67
N THR A 33 24.82 1.50 -9.50
CA THR A 33 25.41 0.22 -9.90
C THR A 33 24.83 -0.94 -9.11
N LEU A 34 24.61 -0.80 -7.80
CA LEU A 34 23.91 -1.82 -7.01
C LEU A 34 22.52 -2.10 -7.58
N LYS A 35 21.75 -1.08 -8.00
CA LYS A 35 20.42 -1.29 -8.62
C LYS A 35 20.48 -2.22 -9.84
N PHE A 36 21.47 -2.02 -10.70
CA PHE A 36 21.69 -2.88 -11.88
C PHE A 36 22.08 -4.31 -11.46
N PHE A 37 22.95 -4.45 -10.45
CA PHE A 37 23.33 -5.72 -9.86
C PHE A 37 22.20 -6.44 -9.11
N TRP A 38 21.11 -5.75 -8.73
CA TRP A 38 19.93 -6.36 -8.10
C TRP A 38 18.83 -6.67 -9.11
N PHE A 39 18.64 -5.83 -10.12
CA PHE A 39 17.70 -6.06 -11.21
C PHE A 39 18.11 -7.24 -12.08
N LEU A 40 19.40 -7.31 -12.45
CA LEU A 40 19.90 -8.32 -13.38
C LEU A 40 19.72 -9.76 -12.84
N PRO A 41 20.03 -10.10 -11.57
CA PRO A 41 19.77 -11.44 -11.04
C PRO A 41 18.28 -11.77 -10.92
N ASN A 42 17.41 -10.79 -10.62
CA ASN A 42 15.96 -11.01 -10.61
C ASN A 42 15.43 -11.28 -12.03
N LEU A 43 15.89 -10.51 -13.01
CA LEU A 43 15.55 -10.70 -14.42
C LEU A 43 16.08 -12.05 -14.93
N VAL A 44 17.34 -12.37 -14.64
CA VAL A 44 17.98 -13.64 -14.97
C VAL A 44 17.26 -14.79 -14.27
N TYR A 45 16.89 -14.67 -13.00
CA TYR A 45 16.10 -15.68 -12.30
C TYR A 45 14.72 -15.89 -12.95
N CYS A 46 14.03 -14.80 -13.33
CA CYS A 46 12.76 -14.91 -14.06
C CYS A 46 12.97 -15.62 -15.39
N PHE A 47 14.06 -15.35 -16.11
CA PHE A 47 14.38 -15.93 -17.40
C PHE A 47 14.82 -17.41 -17.31
N LEU A 48 15.65 -17.75 -16.32
CA LEU A 48 16.11 -19.11 -16.05
C LEU A 48 14.97 -19.99 -15.56
N ASN A 49 14.09 -19.48 -14.69
CA ASN A 49 12.88 -20.21 -14.33
C ASN A 49 11.89 -20.29 -15.49
N TYR A 50 11.80 -19.27 -16.35
CA TYR A 50 10.98 -19.38 -17.55
C TYR A 50 11.44 -20.59 -18.41
N GLN A 51 12.75 -20.76 -18.62
CA GLN A 51 13.29 -21.88 -19.38
C GLN A 51 13.08 -23.25 -18.71
N ASN A 52 13.36 -23.38 -17.41
CA ASN A 52 13.17 -24.64 -16.68
C ASN A 52 11.70 -25.06 -16.55
N VAL A 53 10.77 -24.12 -16.71
CA VAL A 53 9.35 -24.33 -16.45
C VAL A 53 8.53 -24.52 -17.73
N ILE A 54 9.11 -24.34 -18.93
CA ILE A 54 8.45 -24.70 -20.21
C ILE A 54 7.93 -26.15 -20.22
N ASN A 55 8.53 -27.05 -19.42
CA ASN A 55 8.08 -28.44 -19.29
C ASN A 55 6.84 -28.64 -18.37
N LYS A 56 6.37 -27.60 -17.66
CA LYS A 56 5.15 -27.61 -16.83
C LYS A 56 4.37 -26.30 -17.02
N LEU A 57 3.48 -26.27 -18.01
CA LEU A 57 2.70 -25.11 -18.46
C LEU A 57 2.11 -24.25 -17.32
N ASN A 58 1.54 -24.89 -16.29
CA ASN A 58 0.92 -24.18 -15.16
C ASN A 58 1.94 -23.36 -14.37
N THR A 59 3.10 -23.91 -14.05
CA THR A 59 4.13 -23.22 -13.28
C THR A 59 4.75 -22.06 -14.09
N ALA A 60 4.76 -22.15 -15.44
CA ALA A 60 5.38 -21.17 -16.33
C ALA A 60 4.56 -19.88 -16.34
N LEU A 61 3.23 -20.02 -16.51
CA LEU A 61 2.29 -18.91 -16.48
C LEU A 61 2.36 -18.13 -15.16
N PHE A 62 2.49 -18.81 -14.02
CA PHE A 62 2.60 -18.12 -12.73
C PHE A 62 3.92 -17.38 -12.54
N THR A 63 5.02 -17.97 -12.99
CA THR A 63 6.33 -17.30 -12.96
C THR A 63 6.29 -16.05 -13.83
N TYR A 64 5.63 -16.14 -14.99
CA TYR A 64 5.37 -15.01 -15.88
C TYR A 64 4.52 -13.92 -15.20
N PHE A 65 3.40 -14.24 -14.56
CA PHE A 65 2.60 -13.25 -13.83
C PHE A 65 3.39 -12.57 -12.70
N LYS A 66 4.28 -13.31 -12.01
CA LYS A 66 5.14 -12.71 -10.99
C LYS A 66 6.21 -11.79 -11.59
N ALA A 67 6.78 -12.16 -12.73
CA ALA A 67 7.69 -11.30 -13.47
C ALA A 67 6.97 -10.04 -13.98
N LEU A 68 5.72 -10.16 -14.45
CA LEU A 68 4.89 -9.02 -14.84
C LEU A 68 4.55 -8.13 -13.64
N GLU A 69 4.22 -8.70 -12.48
CA GLU A 69 3.99 -7.96 -11.23
C GLU A 69 5.24 -7.14 -10.88
N PHE A 70 6.41 -7.80 -10.86
CA PHE A 70 7.69 -7.15 -10.61
C PHE A 70 7.96 -6.03 -11.62
N PHE A 71 7.81 -6.32 -12.91
CA PHE A 71 8.06 -5.37 -13.98
C PHE A 71 7.11 -4.18 -13.94
N GLY A 72 5.84 -4.42 -13.57
CA GLY A 72 4.84 -3.38 -13.36
C GLY A 72 5.23 -2.44 -12.22
N TYR A 73 5.63 -2.99 -11.07
CA TYR A 73 6.12 -2.19 -9.95
C TYR A 73 7.43 -1.46 -10.28
N PHE A 74 8.34 -2.12 -10.97
CA PHE A 74 9.59 -1.53 -11.42
C PHE A 74 9.35 -0.37 -12.39
N SER A 75 8.51 -0.58 -13.40
CA SER A 75 8.15 0.43 -14.39
C SER A 75 7.42 1.60 -13.74
N LEU A 76 6.45 1.33 -12.88
CA LEU A 76 5.78 2.36 -12.10
C LEU A 76 6.80 3.18 -11.32
N SER A 77 7.74 2.52 -10.64
CA SER A 77 8.78 3.22 -9.91
C SER A 77 9.78 3.95 -10.79
N TYR A 78 9.95 3.55 -12.04
CA TYR A 78 10.83 4.20 -13.00
C TYR A 78 10.20 5.48 -13.56
N TYR A 79 8.90 5.43 -13.88
CA TYR A 79 8.14 6.53 -14.48
C TYR A 79 7.55 7.52 -13.46
N THR A 80 7.43 7.12 -12.20
CA THR A 80 6.96 8.04 -11.16
C THR A 80 8.07 9.03 -10.83
N GLU A 81 7.92 10.29 -11.23
CA GLU A 81 8.88 11.32 -10.84
C GLU A 81 8.92 11.48 -9.31
N ASP A 82 10.07 11.12 -8.71
CA ASP A 82 10.30 11.19 -7.26
C ASP A 82 10.19 12.62 -6.69
N ILE A 83 10.19 13.63 -7.57
CA ILE A 83 10.05 15.03 -7.21
C ILE A 83 8.74 15.30 -6.47
N HIS A 84 7.64 14.69 -6.91
CA HIS A 84 6.31 14.92 -6.31
C HIS A 84 6.21 14.30 -4.92
N LEU A 85 6.84 13.15 -4.74
CA LEU A 85 6.89 12.49 -3.46
C LEU A 85 7.78 13.27 -2.48
N TYR A 86 8.95 13.72 -2.94
CA TYR A 86 9.84 14.54 -2.13
C TYR A 86 9.17 15.87 -1.73
N GLU A 87 8.46 16.54 -2.64
CA GLU A 87 7.65 17.73 -2.34
C GLU A 87 6.54 17.44 -1.32
N TYR A 88 5.92 16.26 -1.39
CA TYR A 88 4.93 15.82 -0.41
C TYR A 88 5.57 15.63 0.99
N TYR A 89 6.85 15.33 1.02
CA TYR A 89 7.61 15.01 2.22
C TYR A 89 8.36 16.19 2.84
N THR A 90 8.51 17.27 2.08
CA THR A 90 9.09 18.50 2.58
C THR A 90 8.16 19.20 3.55
N PHE A 91 8.72 19.72 4.64
CA PHE A 91 8.01 20.52 5.61
C PHE A 91 7.33 21.69 4.92
N ASP A 92 6.06 21.87 5.27
CA ASP A 92 5.32 23.09 5.00
C ASP A 92 5.18 23.78 6.34
N ASP A 93 5.91 24.89 6.57
CA ASP A 93 5.94 25.63 7.84
C ASP A 93 4.54 26.06 8.30
N ARG A 94 3.55 25.97 7.41
CA ARG A 94 2.15 26.27 7.65
C ARG A 94 1.39 25.17 8.38
N VAL A 95 1.98 24.00 8.69
CA VAL A 95 1.31 22.89 9.39
C VAL A 95 2.01 22.56 10.71
N ASP A 96 1.26 22.54 11.81
CA ASP A 96 1.72 22.40 13.20
C ASP A 96 2.60 21.14 13.40
N THR A 97 3.91 21.34 13.53
CA THR A 97 4.94 20.33 13.24
C THR A 97 5.13 19.29 14.34
N SER A 98 4.91 19.66 15.61
CA SER A 98 5.24 18.82 16.77
C SER A 98 4.39 17.55 16.86
N ARG A 99 3.06 17.67 16.70
CA ARG A 99 2.13 16.53 16.73
C ARG A 99 2.22 15.64 15.51
N LEU A 100 2.54 16.22 14.35
CA LEU A 100 2.83 15.47 13.13
C LEU A 100 4.03 14.56 13.34
N VAL A 101 5.13 15.10 13.88
CA VAL A 101 6.35 14.33 14.17
C VAL A 101 6.05 13.15 15.12
N GLU A 102 5.25 13.37 16.16
CA GLU A 102 4.88 12.30 17.09
C GLU A 102 4.02 11.21 16.40
N SER A 103 3.01 11.60 15.65
CA SER A 103 2.12 10.68 14.92
C SER A 103 2.90 9.86 13.88
N TYR A 104 3.81 10.50 13.14
CA TYR A 104 4.72 9.82 12.22
C TYR A 104 5.67 8.88 12.95
N SER A 105 6.20 9.26 14.11
CA SER A 105 7.05 8.38 14.92
C SER A 105 6.32 7.10 15.32
N ARG A 106 5.04 7.21 15.72
CA ARG A 106 4.20 6.04 16.05
C ARG A 106 3.98 5.15 14.82
N ILE A 107 3.65 5.72 13.67
CA ILE A 107 3.42 4.95 12.44
C ILE A 107 4.71 4.31 11.93
N ARG A 108 5.84 5.01 12.02
CA ARG A 108 7.17 4.44 11.72
C ARG A 108 7.47 3.25 12.64
N LYS A 109 7.24 3.37 13.95
CA LYS A 109 7.43 2.27 14.91
C LYS A 109 6.48 1.11 14.62
N GLY A 110 5.21 1.39 14.34
CA GLY A 110 4.20 0.38 14.01
C GLY A 110 4.56 -0.37 12.72
N LEU A 111 4.99 0.35 11.68
CA LEU A 111 5.46 -0.26 10.44
C LEU A 111 6.75 -1.07 10.65
N ALA A 112 7.73 -0.54 11.37
CA ALA A 112 8.96 -1.27 11.67
C ALA A 112 8.66 -2.57 12.44
N CYS A 113 7.75 -2.51 13.40
CA CYS A 113 7.23 -3.68 14.12
C CYS A 113 6.54 -4.66 13.17
N TYR A 114 5.63 -4.19 12.30
CA TYR A 114 4.95 -5.01 11.31
C TYR A 114 5.92 -5.71 10.36
N VAL A 115 6.86 -4.96 9.77
CA VAL A 115 7.91 -5.48 8.88
C VAL A 115 8.76 -6.52 9.61
N SER A 116 9.12 -6.26 10.86
CA SER A 116 9.94 -7.18 11.67
C SER A 116 9.19 -8.46 12.03
N LEU A 117 7.91 -8.35 12.44
CA LEU A 117 7.07 -9.50 12.76
C LEU A 117 6.78 -10.34 11.52
N PHE A 118 6.49 -9.70 10.39
CA PHE A 118 6.25 -10.38 9.12
C PHE A 118 7.51 -11.09 8.62
N PHE A 119 8.67 -10.42 8.70
CA PHE A 119 9.97 -11.01 8.39
C PHE A 119 10.24 -12.21 9.31
N ALA A 120 10.07 -12.04 10.63
CA ALA A 120 10.27 -13.10 11.60
C ALA A 120 9.35 -14.30 11.32
N ALA A 121 8.06 -14.08 11.07
CA ALA A 121 7.11 -15.15 10.73
C ALA A 121 7.53 -15.92 9.47
N TYR A 122 7.97 -15.21 8.43
CA TYR A 122 8.48 -15.83 7.21
C TYR A 122 9.77 -16.63 7.45
N MET A 123 10.70 -16.07 8.23
CA MET A 123 11.95 -16.73 8.58
C MET A 123 11.70 -17.97 9.44
N SER A 124 10.74 -17.93 10.38
CA SER A 124 10.36 -19.08 11.19
C SER A 124 9.79 -20.21 10.32
N ILE A 125 8.87 -19.89 9.40
CA ILE A 125 8.31 -20.89 8.46
C ILE A 125 9.44 -21.46 7.58
N PHE A 126 10.36 -20.61 7.14
CA PHE A 126 11.51 -21.02 6.36
C PHE A 126 12.47 -21.95 7.12
N ILE A 127 12.78 -21.64 8.39
CA ILE A 127 13.62 -22.48 9.24
C ILE A 127 12.95 -23.83 9.45
N ILE A 128 11.65 -23.85 9.75
CA ILE A 128 10.87 -25.09 9.86
C ILE A 128 10.98 -25.89 8.56
N PHE A 129 10.80 -25.26 7.40
CA PHE A 129 10.93 -25.95 6.11
C PHE A 129 12.34 -26.52 5.89
N SER A 130 13.37 -25.75 6.19
CA SER A 130 14.77 -26.15 6.00
C SER A 130 15.16 -27.32 6.91
N VAL A 131 14.70 -27.30 8.16
CA VAL A 131 14.97 -28.35 9.16
C VAL A 131 14.16 -29.61 8.85
N CYS A 132 12.88 -29.47 8.52
CA CYS A 132 12.01 -30.61 8.24
C CYS A 132 12.33 -31.30 6.91
N ALA A 133 12.79 -30.57 5.89
CA ALA A 133 13.00 -31.16 4.57
C ALA A 133 14.39 -31.77 4.37
N MET A 134 15.41 -31.49 5.22
CA MET A 134 16.80 -32.04 5.24
C MET A 134 17.55 -32.21 3.89
N ARG A 135 16.96 -31.78 2.77
CA ARG A 135 17.40 -31.92 1.37
C ARG A 135 17.01 -30.69 0.55
N VAL A 136 16.88 -29.54 1.21
CA VAL A 136 16.54 -28.30 0.49
C VAL A 136 17.79 -27.85 -0.26
N GLU A 137 17.82 -28.10 -1.57
CA GLU A 137 18.85 -27.57 -2.46
C GLU A 137 18.94 -26.05 -2.30
N TYR A 138 20.16 -25.49 -2.38
CA TYR A 138 20.42 -24.04 -2.30
C TYR A 138 19.51 -23.20 -3.21
N ALA A 139 19.07 -23.76 -4.35
CA ALA A 139 18.10 -23.14 -5.25
C ALA A 139 16.78 -22.77 -4.55
N CYS A 140 16.27 -23.61 -3.64
CA CYS A 140 15.03 -23.33 -2.91
C CYS A 140 15.20 -22.16 -1.93
N LEU A 141 16.38 -22.03 -1.32
CA LEU A 141 16.72 -20.94 -0.40
C LEU A 141 16.69 -19.59 -1.14
N THR A 142 17.30 -19.54 -2.33
CA THR A 142 17.24 -18.37 -3.21
C THR A 142 15.80 -18.05 -3.61
N VAL A 143 14.98 -19.05 -3.94
CA VAL A 143 13.55 -18.86 -4.29
C VAL A 143 12.76 -18.25 -3.13
N VAL A 144 12.94 -18.75 -1.90
CA VAL A 144 12.23 -18.24 -0.72
C VAL A 144 12.64 -16.80 -0.43
N PHE A 145 13.95 -16.50 -0.43
CA PHE A 145 14.43 -15.14 -0.23
C PHE A 145 13.90 -14.17 -1.28
N LEU A 146 13.97 -14.55 -2.56
CA LEU A 146 13.43 -13.75 -3.65
C LEU A 146 11.93 -13.51 -3.49
N ARG A 147 11.19 -14.52 -3.02
CA ARG A 147 9.75 -14.44 -2.86
C ARG A 147 9.34 -13.58 -1.66
N VAL A 148 10.05 -13.70 -0.53
CA VAL A 148 9.91 -12.80 0.63
C VAL A 148 10.17 -11.37 0.21
N TYR A 149 11.27 -11.16 -0.52
CA TYR A 149 11.65 -9.87 -1.08
C TYR A 149 10.55 -9.25 -1.97
N MET A 150 9.96 -10.05 -2.86
CA MET A 150 8.86 -9.63 -3.71
C MET A 150 7.62 -9.18 -2.91
N ASP A 151 7.31 -9.88 -1.81
CA ASP A 151 6.21 -9.50 -0.92
C ASP A 151 6.52 -8.22 -0.14
N PHE A 152 7.79 -8.01 0.27
CA PHE A 152 8.27 -6.74 0.83
C PHE A 152 8.23 -5.59 -0.19
N GLY A 153 8.38 -5.89 -1.49
CA GLY A 153 8.12 -5.00 -2.62
C GLY A 153 6.84 -4.19 -2.50
N ARG A 154 5.82 -4.72 -1.82
CA ARG A 154 4.51 -4.09 -1.68
C ARG A 154 4.44 -3.08 -0.51
N VAL A 155 5.28 -3.22 0.52
CA VAL A 155 5.33 -2.35 1.73
C VAL A 155 5.39 -0.84 1.40
N PRO A 156 6.16 -0.39 0.40
CA PRO A 156 6.15 0.98 -0.09
C PRO A 156 4.78 1.63 -0.33
N VAL A 157 3.83 0.88 -0.89
CA VAL A 157 2.51 1.42 -1.25
C VAL A 157 1.75 1.78 0.03
N TYR A 158 1.77 0.89 1.02
CA TYR A 158 1.13 1.10 2.33
C TYR A 158 1.76 2.24 3.09
N LEU A 159 3.08 2.36 3.00
CA LEU A 159 3.81 3.48 3.57
C LEU A 159 3.26 4.82 3.05
N ILE A 160 3.15 4.96 1.72
CA ILE A 160 2.65 6.18 1.11
C ILE A 160 1.20 6.46 1.54
N VAL A 161 0.33 5.44 1.54
CA VAL A 161 -1.05 5.56 2.01
C VAL A 161 -1.13 5.97 3.49
N ALA A 162 -0.31 5.36 4.36
CA ALA A 162 -0.27 5.70 5.77
C ALA A 162 0.18 7.15 5.98
N LEU A 163 1.12 7.65 5.19
CA LEU A 163 1.57 9.03 5.26
C LEU A 163 0.50 10.01 4.76
N HIS A 164 -0.23 9.63 3.71
CA HIS A 164 -1.41 10.35 3.25
C HIS A 164 -2.45 10.50 4.36
N TYR A 165 -2.70 9.41 5.08
CA TYR A 165 -3.55 9.39 6.25
C TYR A 165 -3.05 10.33 7.36
N CYS A 166 -1.78 10.25 7.77
CA CYS A 166 -1.22 11.12 8.82
C CYS A 166 -1.41 12.60 8.50
N ARG A 167 -1.07 12.99 7.27
CA ARG A 167 -1.08 14.40 6.86
C ARG A 167 -2.51 14.95 6.83
N SER A 168 -3.42 14.17 6.26
CA SER A 168 -4.84 14.54 6.19
C SER A 168 -5.42 14.66 7.59
N ARG A 169 -5.15 13.68 8.46
CA ARG A 169 -5.58 13.70 9.86
C ARG A 169 -5.04 14.91 10.63
N ALA A 170 -3.76 15.23 10.50
CA ALA A 170 -3.18 16.40 11.17
C ALA A 170 -3.78 17.73 10.67
N PHE A 171 -4.05 17.83 9.37
CA PHE A 171 -4.77 18.97 8.81
C PHE A 171 -6.19 19.06 9.40
N PHE A 172 -6.91 17.95 9.46
CA PHE A 172 -8.28 17.90 9.99
C PHE A 172 -8.35 18.21 11.49
N GLU A 173 -7.43 17.66 12.30
CA GLU A 173 -7.33 17.97 13.72
C GLU A 173 -7.02 19.46 13.97
N ARG A 174 -6.19 20.07 13.13
CA ARG A 174 -5.96 21.51 13.19
C ARG A 174 -7.21 22.29 12.82
N MET A 175 -7.86 21.95 11.71
CA MET A 175 -9.09 22.64 11.33
C MET A 175 -10.19 22.49 12.37
N HIS A 176 -10.27 21.35 13.06
CA HIS A 176 -11.20 21.17 14.18
C HIS A 176 -10.89 22.12 15.34
N ARG A 177 -9.61 22.36 15.65
CA ARG A 177 -9.18 23.36 16.64
C ARG A 177 -9.52 24.78 16.18
N ASP A 178 -9.14 25.15 14.96
CA ASP A 178 -9.39 26.47 14.37
C ASP A 178 -10.90 26.74 14.30
N LEU A 179 -11.71 25.71 14.03
CA LEU A 179 -13.16 25.82 14.07
C LEU A 179 -13.65 26.06 15.50
N SER A 180 -13.11 25.35 16.49
CA SER A 180 -13.52 25.41 17.91
C SER A 180 -13.35 26.79 18.53
N ASP A 181 -12.35 27.56 18.08
CA ASP A 181 -12.14 28.96 18.48
C ASP A 181 -12.53 29.94 17.34
N PRO A 182 -13.72 30.56 17.43
CA PRO A 182 -14.21 31.53 16.46
C PRO A 182 -13.25 32.65 16.05
N ALA A 183 -12.43 33.11 17.00
CA ALA A 183 -11.61 34.30 16.82
C ALA A 183 -10.36 34.02 15.98
N SER A 184 -9.93 32.76 15.89
CA SER A 184 -8.72 32.36 15.18
C SER A 184 -8.96 31.76 13.79
N LEU A 185 -10.22 31.59 13.37
CA LEU A 185 -10.56 31.00 12.08
C LEU A 185 -10.38 31.98 10.92
N ASP A 186 -9.19 31.94 10.29
CA ASP A 186 -8.97 32.52 8.97
C ASP A 186 -9.40 31.53 7.87
N VAL A 187 -10.62 31.71 7.35
CA VAL A 187 -11.19 30.85 6.31
C VAL A 187 -10.35 30.85 5.04
N LYS A 188 -9.75 31.98 4.66
CA LYS A 188 -8.91 32.07 3.46
C LYS A 188 -7.65 31.22 3.63
N ALA A 189 -7.02 31.28 4.79
CA ALA A 189 -5.86 30.44 5.10
C ALA A 189 -6.22 28.95 5.14
N VAL A 190 -7.39 28.59 5.67
CA VAL A 190 -7.87 27.20 5.68
C VAL A 190 -8.11 26.67 4.26
N LEU A 191 -8.78 27.46 3.40
CA LEU A 191 -9.01 27.11 2.00
C LEU A 191 -7.70 26.89 1.25
N GLN A 192 -6.74 27.83 1.37
CA GLN A 192 -5.42 27.68 0.76
C GLN A 192 -4.69 26.43 1.23
N ARG A 193 -4.77 26.10 2.54
CA ARG A 193 -4.14 24.89 3.07
C ARG A 193 -4.81 23.62 2.55
N TYR A 194 -6.14 23.61 2.41
CA TYR A 194 -6.86 22.48 1.83
C TYR A 194 -6.50 22.30 0.35
N GLU A 195 -6.51 23.37 -0.44
CA GLU A 195 -6.16 23.35 -1.85
C GLU A 195 -4.73 22.83 -2.07
N ILE A 196 -3.77 23.29 -1.25
CA ILE A 196 -2.40 22.77 -1.27
C ILE A 196 -2.37 21.28 -0.90
N LEU A 197 -3.12 20.87 0.12
CA LEU A 197 -3.20 19.47 0.54
C LEU A 197 -3.76 18.61 -0.58
N GLU A 198 -4.90 18.98 -1.16
CA GLU A 198 -5.59 18.29 -2.24
C GLU A 198 -4.75 18.23 -3.52
N THR A 199 -4.10 19.33 -3.90
CA THR A 199 -3.24 19.37 -5.09
C THR A 199 -2.04 18.43 -4.92
N LYS A 200 -1.36 18.51 -3.76
CA LYS A 200 -0.23 17.62 -3.42
C LYS A 200 -0.69 16.16 -3.34
N PHE A 201 -1.87 15.92 -2.79
CA PHE A 201 -2.49 14.61 -2.69
C PHE A 201 -2.79 14.04 -4.08
N THR A 202 -3.45 14.79 -4.96
CA THR A 202 -3.84 14.35 -6.31
C THR A 202 -2.62 13.98 -7.15
N LYS A 203 -1.54 14.78 -7.09
CA LYS A 203 -0.27 14.49 -7.79
C LYS A 203 0.38 13.17 -7.36
N THR A 204 0.36 12.89 -6.06
CA THR A 204 0.96 11.67 -5.49
C THR A 204 0.05 10.45 -5.61
N LEU A 205 -1.26 10.67 -5.65
CA LEU A 205 -2.27 9.63 -5.70
C LEU A 205 -2.29 8.87 -7.03
N GLY A 206 -1.94 9.49 -8.16
CA GLY A 206 -1.91 8.82 -9.47
C GLY A 206 -1.02 7.56 -9.46
N PRO A 207 0.28 7.68 -9.14
CA PRO A 207 1.17 6.55 -8.99
C PRO A 207 0.71 5.53 -7.95
N VAL A 208 0.19 6.00 -6.81
CA VAL A 208 -0.33 5.12 -5.75
C VAL A 208 -1.53 4.32 -6.25
N LYS A 209 -2.47 4.93 -6.98
CA LYS A 209 -3.61 4.24 -7.61
C LYS A 209 -3.13 3.16 -8.57
N CYS A 210 -2.13 3.44 -9.41
CA CYS A 210 -1.52 2.43 -10.28
C CYS A 210 -0.91 1.27 -9.48
N ALA A 211 -0.18 1.58 -8.40
CA ALA A 211 0.42 0.56 -7.53
C ALA A 211 -0.64 -0.33 -6.84
N ILE A 212 -1.72 0.29 -6.35
CA ILE A 212 -2.86 -0.41 -5.74
C ILE A 212 -3.58 -1.26 -6.79
N SER A 213 -3.70 -0.79 -8.03
CA SER A 213 -4.31 -1.54 -9.14
C SER A 213 -3.49 -2.79 -9.47
N LEU A 214 -2.18 -2.63 -9.61
CA LEU A 214 -1.25 -3.75 -9.81
C LEU A 214 -1.34 -4.73 -8.64
N PHE A 215 -1.34 -4.22 -7.39
CA PHE A 215 -1.49 -5.05 -6.20
C PHE A 215 -2.80 -5.83 -6.20
N ALA A 216 -3.92 -5.19 -6.52
CA ALA A 216 -5.23 -5.83 -6.54
C ALA A 216 -5.28 -6.94 -7.60
N PHE A 217 -4.82 -6.64 -8.81
CA PHE A 217 -4.81 -7.58 -9.93
C PHE A 217 -3.90 -8.79 -9.67
N PHE A 218 -2.62 -8.54 -9.37
CA PHE A 218 -1.68 -9.63 -9.12
C PHE A 218 -1.92 -10.31 -7.77
N GLY A 219 -2.43 -9.59 -6.78
CA GLY A 219 -2.91 -10.14 -5.50
C GLY A 219 -4.02 -11.16 -5.73
N PHE A 220 -5.02 -10.82 -6.55
CA PHE A 220 -6.10 -11.73 -6.93
C PHE A 220 -5.57 -13.01 -7.58
N VAL A 221 -4.73 -12.88 -8.62
CA VAL A 221 -4.12 -14.03 -9.33
C VAL A 221 -3.36 -14.94 -8.35
N ASN A 222 -2.61 -14.34 -7.41
CA ASN A 222 -1.88 -15.09 -6.40
C ASN A 222 -2.80 -15.82 -5.41
N ILE A 223 -3.92 -15.21 -5.02
CA ILE A 223 -4.89 -15.85 -4.12
C ILE A 223 -5.53 -17.05 -4.81
N VAL A 224 -6.03 -16.88 -6.04
CA VAL A 224 -6.62 -17.98 -6.84
C VAL A 224 -5.62 -19.14 -6.98
N ARG A 225 -4.35 -18.83 -7.27
CA ARG A 225 -3.29 -19.84 -7.33
C ARG A 225 -3.07 -20.55 -5.99
N ASN A 226 -2.95 -19.80 -4.90
CA ASN A 226 -2.71 -20.39 -3.58
C ASN A 226 -3.92 -21.23 -3.14
N GLN A 227 -5.15 -20.84 -3.50
CA GLN A 227 -6.37 -21.63 -3.30
C GLN A 227 -6.36 -22.93 -4.09
N TYR A 228 -5.95 -22.89 -5.36
CA TYR A 228 -5.76 -24.08 -6.17
C TYR A 228 -4.72 -25.03 -5.57
N TYR A 229 -3.55 -24.51 -5.18
CA TYR A 229 -2.53 -25.33 -4.51
C TYR A 229 -3.01 -25.91 -3.18
N MET A 230 -3.75 -25.14 -2.39
CA MET A 230 -4.34 -25.67 -1.16
C MET A 230 -5.27 -26.84 -1.48
N THR A 231 -6.13 -26.70 -2.49
CA THR A 231 -7.10 -27.74 -2.87
C THR A 231 -6.40 -29.04 -3.30
N ILE A 232 -5.37 -28.96 -4.15
CA ILE A 232 -4.59 -30.13 -4.56
C ILE A 232 -3.89 -30.78 -3.37
N ASN A 233 -3.16 -30.00 -2.57
CA ASN A 233 -2.41 -30.56 -1.44
C ASN A 233 -3.32 -31.13 -0.32
N PHE A 234 -4.58 -30.69 -0.25
CA PHE A 234 -5.56 -31.30 0.63
C PHE A 234 -6.08 -32.65 0.11
N SER A 235 -6.06 -32.87 -1.20
CA SER A 235 -6.51 -34.10 -1.85
C SER A 235 -5.46 -35.22 -1.84
N GLU A 236 -4.17 -34.87 -1.79
CA GLU A 236 -3.07 -35.84 -1.79
C GLU A 236 -2.90 -36.53 -0.41
N SER A 237 -2.53 -37.81 -0.42
CA SER A 237 -2.36 -38.63 0.79
C SER A 237 -1.21 -38.16 1.70
N GLU A 238 -0.19 -37.51 1.11
CA GLU A 238 0.90 -36.85 1.83
C GLU A 238 0.66 -35.34 1.89
N LYS A 239 0.17 -34.85 3.03
CA LYS A 239 -0.15 -33.44 3.20
C LYS A 239 1.13 -32.63 3.48
N ASP A 240 1.49 -31.73 2.57
CA ASP A 240 2.52 -30.70 2.80
C ASP A 240 1.93 -29.53 3.63
N TYR A 241 1.81 -29.75 4.95
CA TYR A 241 1.31 -28.74 5.89
C TYR A 241 2.08 -27.41 5.85
N PRO A 242 3.43 -27.38 5.72
CA PRO A 242 4.17 -26.13 5.54
C PRO A 242 3.73 -25.32 4.31
N LEU A 243 3.52 -25.98 3.16
CA LEU A 243 3.08 -25.31 1.94
C LEU A 243 1.64 -24.77 2.07
N LEU A 244 0.76 -25.51 2.75
CA LEU A 244 -0.59 -25.04 3.10
C LEU A 244 -0.54 -23.81 4.01
N ALA A 245 0.27 -23.83 5.07
CA ALA A 245 0.43 -22.70 5.98
C ALA A 245 1.00 -21.46 5.26
N CYS A 246 2.00 -21.63 4.39
CA CYS A 246 2.52 -20.56 3.55
C CYS A 246 1.43 -19.95 2.65
N SER A 247 0.62 -20.79 2.04
CA SER A 247 -0.44 -20.38 1.12
C SER A 247 -1.53 -19.59 1.85
N ALA A 248 -1.96 -20.09 3.02
CA ALA A 248 -2.91 -19.40 3.89
C ALA A 248 -2.38 -18.05 4.38
N LEU A 249 -1.14 -18.01 4.89
CA LEU A 249 -0.51 -16.76 5.37
C LEU A 249 -0.45 -15.70 4.27
N ARG A 250 -0.18 -16.10 3.02
CA ARG A 250 -0.16 -15.18 1.87
C ARG A 250 -1.52 -14.60 1.53
N ILE A 251 -2.56 -15.43 1.60
CA ILE A 251 -3.94 -14.97 1.38
C ILE A 251 -4.31 -13.98 2.48
N VAL A 252 -4.10 -14.35 3.75
CA VAL A 252 -4.36 -13.47 4.91
C VAL A 252 -3.58 -12.16 4.78
N HIS A 253 -2.29 -12.21 4.45
CA HIS A 253 -1.48 -11.02 4.23
C HIS A 253 -2.04 -10.12 3.13
N SER A 254 -2.39 -10.69 1.96
CA SER A 254 -2.91 -9.91 0.83
C SER A 254 -4.26 -9.26 1.16
N VAL A 255 -5.12 -9.98 1.87
CA VAL A 255 -6.42 -9.48 2.34
C VAL A 255 -6.21 -8.39 3.39
N ALA A 256 -5.44 -8.65 4.45
CA ALA A 256 -5.17 -7.68 5.52
C ALA A 256 -4.60 -6.36 4.98
N MET A 257 -3.70 -6.46 4.01
CA MET A 257 -3.15 -5.32 3.32
C MET A 257 -4.21 -4.52 2.54
N SER A 258 -5.11 -5.18 1.80
CA SER A 258 -6.23 -4.49 1.14
C SER A 258 -7.15 -3.75 2.13
N PHE A 259 -7.39 -4.35 3.30
CA PHE A 259 -8.15 -3.74 4.39
C PHE A 259 -7.43 -2.51 4.96
N ALA A 260 -6.12 -2.59 5.20
CA ALA A 260 -5.34 -1.48 5.74
C ALA A 260 -5.41 -0.23 4.85
N MET A 261 -5.34 -0.41 3.52
CA MET A 261 -5.46 0.71 2.57
C MET A 261 -6.87 1.29 2.56
N ALA A 262 -7.89 0.43 2.45
CA ALA A 262 -9.28 0.86 2.44
C ALA A 262 -9.66 1.60 3.73
N TRP A 263 -9.24 1.08 4.88
CA TRP A 263 -9.47 1.70 6.19
C TRP A 263 -8.85 3.10 6.29
N ALA A 264 -7.62 3.27 5.77
CA ALA A 264 -6.97 4.58 5.78
C ALA A 264 -7.76 5.61 4.97
N PHE A 265 -8.23 5.26 3.77
CA PHE A 265 -9.02 6.14 2.92
C PHE A 265 -10.42 6.40 3.48
N GLU A 266 -11.09 5.39 4.04
CA GLU A 266 -12.37 5.54 4.73
C GLU A 266 -12.24 6.56 5.88
N THR A 267 -11.21 6.42 6.70
CA THR A 267 -11.01 7.32 7.85
C THR A 267 -10.76 8.77 7.42
N ILE A 268 -10.06 8.99 6.29
CA ILE A 268 -9.89 10.35 5.72
C ILE A 268 -11.24 10.92 5.29
N SER A 269 -12.07 10.10 4.64
CA SER A 269 -13.43 10.49 4.22
C SER A 269 -14.32 10.83 5.42
N ASP A 270 -14.29 9.99 6.46
CA ASP A 270 -15.04 10.21 7.70
C ASP A 270 -14.62 11.50 8.41
N ASP A 271 -13.32 11.77 8.51
CA ASP A 271 -12.83 12.99 9.14
C ASP A 271 -13.23 14.24 8.35
N LEU A 272 -13.22 14.18 7.02
CA LEU A 272 -13.75 15.24 6.16
C LEU A 272 -15.26 15.46 6.39
N ASN A 273 -16.04 14.40 6.54
CA ASN A 273 -17.48 14.50 6.81
C ASN A 273 -17.78 15.08 8.20
N LYS A 274 -17.03 14.69 9.23
CA LYS A 274 -17.14 15.29 10.59
C LYS A 274 -16.87 16.79 10.55
N ILE A 275 -15.88 17.20 9.76
CA ILE A 275 -15.56 18.62 9.54
C ILE A 275 -16.71 19.35 8.87
N LYS A 276 -17.26 18.80 7.78
CA LYS A 276 -18.40 19.41 7.07
C LYS A 276 -19.58 19.60 8.02
N HIS A 277 -19.84 18.59 8.86
CA HIS A 277 -20.88 18.67 9.87
C HIS A 277 -20.58 19.73 10.94
N SER A 278 -19.33 19.82 11.42
CA SER A 278 -18.90 20.86 12.38
C SER A 278 -19.04 22.27 11.79
N ILE A 279 -18.73 22.47 10.51
CA ILE A 279 -18.92 23.74 9.80
C ILE A 279 -20.41 24.06 9.66
N ALA A 280 -21.25 23.07 9.33
CA ALA A 280 -22.70 23.26 9.22
C ALA A 280 -23.34 23.66 10.57
N ASN A 281 -22.92 23.03 11.68
CA ASN A 281 -23.34 23.42 13.03
C ASN A 281 -22.82 24.83 13.39
N LYS A 282 -21.58 25.12 12.98
CA LYS A 282 -20.94 26.44 12.85
C LYS A 282 -21.87 27.50 12.26
N LEU A 283 -22.34 27.20 11.07
CA LEU A 283 -23.14 28.08 10.24
C LEU A 283 -24.50 28.39 10.87
N ALA A 284 -25.15 27.37 11.45
CA ALA A 284 -26.46 27.52 12.10
C ALA A 284 -26.43 28.43 13.33
N SER A 285 -25.30 28.50 14.05
CA SER A 285 -25.14 29.28 15.27
C SER A 285 -24.40 30.62 15.06
N ALA A 286 -24.00 30.95 13.84
CA ALA A 286 -23.26 32.18 13.55
C ALA A 286 -24.18 33.42 13.61
N ALA A 287 -23.85 34.36 14.49
CA ALA A 287 -24.62 35.60 14.64
C ALA A 287 -24.42 36.61 13.49
N TYR A 288 -23.23 36.65 12.88
CA TYR A 288 -22.85 37.66 11.89
C TYR A 288 -22.94 37.12 10.45
N GLU A 289 -23.55 37.88 9.54
CA GLU A 289 -23.70 37.52 8.12
C GLU A 289 -22.37 37.35 7.37
N SER A 290 -21.35 38.17 7.68
CA SER A 290 -20.01 38.00 7.11
C SER A 290 -19.46 36.61 7.41
N ARG A 291 -19.61 36.15 8.66
CA ARG A 291 -19.13 34.85 9.10
C ARG A 291 -19.92 33.69 8.48
N LYS A 292 -21.24 33.86 8.32
CA LYS A 292 -22.07 32.88 7.60
C LYS A 292 -21.61 32.74 6.15
N THR A 293 -21.28 33.84 5.50
CA THR A 293 -20.78 33.85 4.12
C THR A 293 -19.47 33.06 4.00
N ASP A 294 -18.52 33.30 4.91
CA ASP A 294 -17.23 32.60 4.89
C ASP A 294 -17.36 31.09 5.20
N LEU A 295 -18.16 30.72 6.21
CA LEU A 295 -18.43 29.31 6.52
C LEU A 295 -19.17 28.60 5.38
N THR A 296 -20.08 29.30 4.70
CA THR A 296 -20.80 28.77 3.53
C THR A 296 -19.83 28.51 2.38
N ARG A 297 -18.93 29.46 2.08
CA ARG A 297 -17.88 29.27 1.07
C ARG A 297 -16.99 28.08 1.40
N LEU A 298 -16.56 27.95 2.65
CA LEU A 298 -15.75 26.82 3.10
C LEU A 298 -16.49 25.48 2.92
N LEU A 299 -17.75 25.41 3.35
CA LEU A 299 -18.56 24.20 3.21
C LEU A 299 -18.80 23.82 1.74
N GLN A 300 -19.13 24.81 0.90
CA GLN A 300 -19.31 24.61 -0.53
C GLN A 300 -18.03 24.08 -1.18
N PHE A 301 -16.88 24.68 -0.87
CA PHE A 301 -15.60 24.25 -1.41
C PHE A 301 -15.27 22.80 -1.03
N LEU A 302 -15.38 22.43 0.26
CA LEU A 302 -15.16 21.06 0.73
C LEU A 302 -16.17 20.06 0.14
N THR A 303 -17.35 20.52 -0.26
CA THR A 303 -18.41 19.69 -0.86
C THR A 303 -18.16 19.44 -2.35
N VAL A 304 -17.71 20.47 -3.08
CA VAL A 304 -17.40 20.39 -4.51
C VAL A 304 -16.09 19.63 -4.76
N SER A 305 -15.12 19.72 -3.85
CA SER A 305 -13.82 19.07 -3.96
C SER A 305 -13.62 18.01 -2.86
N PRO A 306 -14.40 16.91 -2.84
CA PRO A 306 -14.14 15.83 -1.92
C PRO A 306 -12.86 15.11 -2.32
N MET A 307 -12.05 14.71 -1.35
CA MET A 307 -10.95 13.78 -1.58
C MET A 307 -11.53 12.41 -1.95
N ALA A 308 -11.78 12.20 -3.24
CA ALA A 308 -12.36 10.97 -3.76
C ALA A 308 -11.27 9.93 -4.04
N PHE A 309 -11.37 8.79 -3.37
CA PHE A 309 -10.43 7.68 -3.54
C PHE A 309 -11.07 6.63 -4.44
N SER A 310 -10.64 6.60 -5.70
CA SER A 310 -11.11 5.59 -6.67
C SER A 310 -9.97 5.11 -7.56
N ILE A 311 -9.91 3.80 -7.78
CA ILE A 311 -9.05 3.20 -8.81
C ILE A 311 -9.72 3.41 -10.16
N CYS A 312 -8.98 3.96 -11.12
CA CYS A 312 -9.44 4.22 -12.49
C CYS A 312 -10.78 4.98 -12.58
N ASN A 313 -11.14 5.77 -11.56
CA ASN A 313 -12.44 6.44 -11.42
C ASN A 313 -13.66 5.52 -11.38
N VAL A 314 -13.48 4.20 -11.23
CA VAL A 314 -14.56 3.21 -11.26
C VAL A 314 -14.72 2.52 -9.90
N ILE A 315 -13.61 2.09 -9.29
CA ILE A 315 -13.67 1.27 -8.07
C ILE A 315 -13.34 2.16 -6.87
N PRO A 316 -14.30 2.45 -5.98
CA PRO A 316 -14.03 3.23 -4.78
C PRO A 316 -13.08 2.47 -3.85
N LEU A 317 -12.09 3.17 -3.30
CA LEU A 317 -11.14 2.65 -2.30
C LEU A 317 -11.68 2.85 -0.89
N ASN A 318 -12.87 2.30 -0.64
CA ASN A 318 -13.54 2.31 0.66
C ASN A 318 -13.61 0.88 1.21
N MET A 319 -14.18 0.69 2.40
CA MET A 319 -14.28 -0.64 3.03
C MET A 319 -15.07 -1.68 2.21
N ASN A 320 -15.87 -1.26 1.22
CA ASN A 320 -16.53 -2.18 0.30
C ASN A 320 -15.54 -2.87 -0.65
N PHE A 321 -14.40 -2.24 -0.96
CA PHE A 321 -13.38 -2.83 -1.82
C PHE A 321 -12.80 -4.14 -1.26
N PRO A 322 -12.20 -4.18 -0.05
CA PRO A 322 -11.65 -5.41 0.51
C PRO A 322 -12.74 -6.45 0.81
N LEU A 323 -13.96 -6.04 1.13
CA LEU A 323 -15.11 -6.96 1.32
C LEU A 323 -15.53 -7.62 0.01
N GLY A 324 -15.64 -6.85 -1.08
CA GLY A 324 -15.90 -7.39 -2.42
C GLY A 324 -14.78 -8.32 -2.88
N PHE A 325 -13.52 -7.92 -2.64
CA PHE A 325 -12.34 -8.73 -2.91
C PHE A 325 -12.35 -10.05 -2.12
N LEU A 326 -12.66 -10.01 -0.82
CA LEU A 326 -12.78 -11.19 0.03
C LEU A 326 -13.89 -12.12 -0.44
N THR A 327 -15.06 -11.56 -0.78
CA THR A 327 -16.20 -12.32 -1.32
C THR A 327 -15.82 -13.03 -2.61
N LEU A 328 -15.15 -12.33 -3.52
CA LEU A 328 -14.61 -12.90 -4.75
C LEU A 328 -13.61 -14.02 -4.46
N CYS A 329 -12.72 -13.86 -3.49
CA CYS A 329 -11.76 -14.90 -3.09
C CYS A 329 -12.48 -16.14 -2.53
N ILE A 330 -13.47 -15.98 -1.66
CA ILE A 330 -14.23 -17.09 -1.09
C ILE A 330 -15.00 -17.84 -2.18
N ASN A 331 -15.71 -17.11 -3.05
CA ASN A 331 -16.47 -17.70 -4.16
C ASN A 331 -15.57 -18.49 -5.12
N ASN A 332 -14.39 -17.94 -5.46
CA ASN A 332 -13.41 -18.67 -6.27
C ASN A 332 -12.92 -19.93 -5.58
N PHE A 333 -12.66 -19.89 -4.27
CA PHE A 333 -12.24 -21.08 -3.53
C PHE A 333 -13.29 -22.18 -3.56
N ILE A 334 -14.56 -21.83 -3.35
CA ILE A 334 -15.68 -22.78 -3.45
C ILE A 334 -15.74 -23.39 -4.86
N CYS A 335 -15.66 -22.55 -5.90
CA CYS A 335 -15.67 -23.04 -7.28
C CYS A 335 -14.49 -23.98 -7.57
N ILE A 336 -13.29 -23.66 -7.09
CA ILE A 336 -12.10 -24.51 -7.25
C ILE A 336 -12.31 -25.87 -6.57
N ILE A 337 -12.85 -25.89 -5.35
CA ILE A 337 -13.16 -27.13 -4.62
C ILE A 337 -14.18 -27.96 -5.40
N GLN A 338 -15.27 -27.35 -5.85
CA GLN A 338 -16.32 -28.04 -6.62
C GLN A 338 -15.79 -28.62 -7.93
N LEU A 339 -15.02 -27.82 -8.69
CA LEU A 339 -14.39 -28.29 -9.93
C LEU A 339 -13.42 -29.44 -9.67
N HIS A 340 -12.62 -29.36 -8.60
CA HIS A 340 -11.71 -30.43 -8.23
C HIS A 340 -12.45 -31.73 -7.86
N GLN A 341 -13.56 -31.63 -7.11
CA GLN A 341 -14.39 -32.79 -6.76
C GLN A 341 -15.04 -33.45 -7.99
N ILE A 342 -15.41 -32.67 -9.01
CA ILE A 342 -15.99 -33.19 -10.25
C ILE A 342 -14.92 -33.84 -11.15
N LEU A 343 -13.70 -33.31 -11.15
CA LEU A 343 -12.63 -33.72 -12.07
C LEU A 343 -11.69 -34.80 -11.50
N SER A 344 -11.70 -35.04 -10.19
CA SER A 344 -10.91 -36.07 -9.51
C SER A 344 -11.80 -37.27 -9.15
N PRO A 345 -12.06 -38.22 -10.07
CA PRO A 345 -12.86 -39.42 -9.81
C PRO A 345 -12.18 -40.42 -8.86
#